data_AF-A0A959RQN3-F1
#
_entry.id   AF-A0A959RQN3-F1
#
_cell.length_a   1.000
_cell.length_b   1.000
_cell.length_c   1.000
_cell.angle_alpha   90.00
_cell.angle_beta   90.00
_cell.angle_gamma   90.00
#
_symmetry.space_group_name_H-M   'P 1'
#
loop_
_entity.id
_entity.type
_entity.pdbx_description
1 polymer ?
#
loop_
_entity_poly.entity_id
_entity_poly.type
_entity_poly.pdbx_seq_one_letter_code
_entity_poly.pdbx_strand_id
1 'polypeptide(L)' 'MIEIKHPYQEYEKSNLWELISKAIDDLVKNQDIELTTRKEYVVGYLCKAIKLKSIQKKGS' A
#
# COMPACT_ATOMS: atom_id res chain seq x y z
N MET A 1 -17.29 16.60 8.68
CA MET A 1 -17.28 15.37 7.85
C MET A 1 -16.36 14.39 8.55
N ILE A 2 -16.82 13.19 8.89
CA ILE A 2 -15.95 12.19 9.54
C ILE A 2 -15.12 11.58 8.42
N GLU A 3 -13.84 11.96 8.33
CA GLU A 3 -12.88 11.26 7.48
C GLU A 3 -12.88 9.79 7.90
N ILE A 4 -13.33 8.91 7.02
CA ILE A 4 -13.21 7.46 7.22
C ILE A 4 -11.73 7.14 7.09
N LYS A 5 -11.03 7.24 8.22
CA LYS A 5 -9.64 6.87 8.38
C LYS A 5 -9.52 5.38 8.04
N HIS A 6 -8.88 5.05 6.93
CA HIS A 6 -8.60 3.67 6.55
C HIS A 6 -7.64 3.04 7.56
N PRO A 7 -7.67 1.72 7.80
CA PRO A 7 -6.88 1.06 8.85
C PRO A 7 -5.35 1.15 8.65
N TYR A 8 -4.90 1.65 7.50
CA TYR A 8 -3.50 1.66 7.07
C TYR A 8 -2.81 3.02 7.19
N GLN A 9 -3.35 3.96 7.98
CA GLN A 9 -2.76 5.30 8.11
C GLN A 9 -1.32 5.31 8.62
N GLU A 10 -0.93 4.30 9.39
CA GLU A 10 0.44 4.15 9.90
C GLU A 10 1.50 4.07 8.78
N TYR A 11 1.08 3.69 7.57
CA TYR A 11 1.96 3.52 6.43
C TYR A 11 2.06 4.77 5.56
N GLU A 12 1.08 5.68 5.58
CA GLU A 12 0.98 6.83 4.67
C GLU A 12 2.22 7.73 4.66
N LYS A 13 2.91 7.83 5.81
CA LYS A 13 4.13 8.64 5.97
C LYS A 13 5.42 7.88 5.67
N SER A 14 5.33 6.62 5.25
CA SER A 14 6.48 5.78 4.97
C SER A 14 6.90 5.87 3.50
N ASN A 15 8.20 5.82 3.24
CA ASN A 15 8.73 5.75 1.87
C ASN A 15 8.18 4.55 1.09
N LEU A 16 7.87 3.46 1.80
CA LEU A 16 7.27 2.26 1.22
C LEU A 16 5.88 2.55 0.64
N TRP A 17 5.06 3.31 1.36
CA TRP A 17 3.75 3.72 0.88
C TRP A 17 3.86 4.60 -0.36
N GLU A 18 4.73 5.60 -0.35
CA GLU A 18 4.92 6.46 -1.52
C GLU A 18 5.32 5.65 -2.76
N LEU A 19 6.28 4.73 -2.59
CA LEU A 19 6.78 3.87 -3.67
C LEU A 19 5.68 2.96 -4.23
N ILE A 20 4.94 2.27 -3.35
CA ILE A 20 3.86 1.37 -3.78
C ILE A 20 2.70 2.17 -4.38
N SER A 21 2.35 3.32 -3.79
CA SER A 21 1.30 4.19 -4.28
C SER A 21 1.59 4.65 -5.72
N LYS A 22 2.83 5.05 -6.02
CA LYS A 22 3.26 5.41 -7.38
C LYS A 22 3.22 4.20 -8.32
N ALA A 23 3.72 3.04 -7.90
CA ALA A 23 3.67 1.83 -8.72
C ALA A 23 2.23 1.42 -9.07
N ILE A 24 1.29 1.54 -8.13
CA ILE A 24 -0.12 1.28 -8.37
C ILE A 24 -0.73 2.31 -9.33
N ASP A 25 -0.38 3.60 -9.23
CA ASP A 25 -0.84 4.61 -10.19
C ASP A 25 -0.35 4.31 -11.61
N ASP A 26 0.92 3.94 -11.77
CA ASP A 26 1.48 3.62 -13.08
C ASP A 26 0.78 2.41 -13.70
N LEU A 27 0.50 1.36 -12.93
CA LEU A 27 -0.22 0.17 -13.40
C LEU A 27 -1.67 0.49 -13.79
N VAL A 28 -2.37 1.33 -13.02
CA VAL A 28 -3.73 1.75 -13.35
C VAL A 28 -3.72 2.62 -14.61
N LYS A 29 -2.77 3.55 -14.71
CA LYS A 29 -2.62 4.44 -15.87
C LYS A 29 -2.31 3.66 -17.16
N ASN A 30 -1.51 2.62 -17.05
CA ASN A 30 -1.18 1.74 -18.17
C ASN A 30 -2.30 0.72 -18.48
N GLN A 31 -3.39 0.71 -17.70
CA GLN A 31 -4.49 -0.27 -17.79
C GLN A 31 -4.04 -1.73 -17.57
N ASP A 32 -2.90 -1.92 -16.90
CA ASP A 32 -2.41 -3.24 -16.51
C ASP A 32 -3.29 -3.84 -15.40
N ILE A 33 -3.86 -2.97 -14.53
CA ILE A 33 -4.77 -3.35 -13.46
C ILE A 33 -5.96 -2.37 -13.37
N GLU A 34 -7.08 -2.85 -12.86
CA GLU A 34 -8.22 -2.03 -12.43
C GLU A 34 -8.40 -2.16 -10.92
N LEU A 35 -8.54 -1.02 -10.22
CA LEU A 35 -8.85 -1.01 -8.79
C LEU A 35 -10.37 -0.97 -8.59
N THR A 36 -10.92 -2.04 -8.01
CA THR A 36 -12.34 -2.12 -7.66
C THR A 36 -12.66 -1.56 -6.27
N THR A 37 -11.64 -1.08 -5.56
CA THR A 37 -11.73 -0.48 -4.23
C THR A 37 -10.80 0.73 -4.14
N ARG A 38 -10.87 1.46 -3.03
CA ARG A 38 -10.02 2.63 -2.78
C ARG A 38 -8.55 2.23 -2.74
N LYS A 39 -7.71 3.04 -3.39
CA LYS A 39 -6.27 2.82 -3.51
C LYS A 39 -5.59 2.67 -2.16
N GLU A 40 -6.01 3.42 -1.15
CA GLU A 40 -5.45 3.40 0.20
C GLU A 40 -5.55 2.01 0.87
N TYR A 41 -6.59 1.24 0.55
CA TYR A 41 -6.74 -0.13 1.07
C TYR A 41 -5.75 -1.10 0.41
N VAL A 42 -5.54 -0.95 -0.90
CA VAL A 42 -4.61 -1.77 -1.67
C VAL A 42 -3.17 -1.46 -1.29
N VAL A 43 -2.78 -0.18 -1.34
CA VAL A 43 -1.44 0.29 -0.96
C VAL A 43 -1.14 -0.08 0.49
N GLY A 44 -2.10 0.12 1.39
CA GLY A 44 -1.94 -0.21 2.81
C GLY A 44 -1.77 -1.69 3.09
N TYR A 45 -2.56 -2.55 2.43
CA TYR A 45 -2.39 -4.00 2.54
C TYR A 45 -1.01 -4.45 2.03
N LEU A 46 -0.56 -3.92 0.89
CA LEU A 46 0.76 -4.24 0.33
C LEU A 46 1.90 -3.79 1.26
N CYS A 47 1.79 -2.59 1.84
CA CYS A 47 2.75 -2.12 2.85
C CYS A 47 2.82 -3.08 4.06
N LYS A 48 1.66 -3.52 4.56
CA LYS A 48 1.57 -4.50 5.66
C LYS A 48 2.21 -5.84 5.27
N ALA A 49 1.88 -6.38 4.10
CA ALA A 49 2.40 -7.66 3.62
C ALA A 49 3.94 -7.64 3.48
N ILE A 50 4.50 -6.54 2.98
CA ILE A 50 5.95 -6.38 2.84
C ILE A 50 6.62 -6.26 4.20
N LYS A 51 6.10 -5.44 5.14
CA LYS A 51 6.65 -5.36 6.51
C LYS A 51 6.66 -6.74 7.19
N LEU A 52 5.57 -7.51 7.06
CA LEU A 52 5.49 -8.86 7.63
C LEU A 52 6.54 -9.83 7.06
N LYS A 53 6.90 -9.69 5.78
CA LYS A 53 7.98 -10.49 5.15
C LYS A 53 9.38 -9.98 5.52
N SER A 54 9.58 -8.68 5.67
CA SER A 54 10.87 -8.11 6.11
C SER A 54 11.25 -8.56 7.53
N ILE A 55 10.27 -8.84 8.39
CA ILE A 55 10.51 -9.36 9.75
C ILE A 55 10.97 -10.83 9.73
N GLN A 56 10.53 -11.64 8.75
CA GLN A 56 10.87 -13.06 8.66
C GLN A 56 12.32 -13.34 8.21
N LYS A 57 13.04 -12.35 7.66
CA LYS A 57 14.45 -12.52 7.25
C LYS A 57 15.50 -12.23 8.33
N LYS A 58 15.10 -11.89 9.57
CA LYS A 58 16.03 -11.64 10.68
C LYS A 58 16.39 -12.89 11.52
N GLY A 59 16.19 -14.08 10.97
CA GLY A 59 16.60 -15.33 11.59
C GLY A 59 17.12 -16.32 10.55
N SER A 60 18.37 -16.13 10.11
CA SER A 60 19.19 -17.13 9.41
C SER A 60 20.64 -16.87 9.74
#